data_AF-A0A519ZWA2-F1
#
_entry.id   AF-A0A519ZWA2-F1
#
_cell.length_a   1.000
_cell.length_b   1.000
_cell.length_c   1.000
_cell.angle_alpha   90.00
_cell.angle_beta   90.00
_cell.angle_gamma   90.00
#
_symmetry.space_group_name_H-M   'P 1'
#
loop_
_entity.id
_entity.type
_entity.pdbx_description
1 polymer ?
#
loop_
_entity_poly.entity_id
_entity_poly.type
_entity_poly.pdbx_seq_one_letter_code
_entity_poly.pdbx_strand_id
1 'polypeptide(L)'
;HYDYPKGDKGLYLDLSHAFSGGFIAEEHKIEKNIISGWIDAKTTCSVGKYRLYYYLELKGDVAWKDYGDHKLQAILPIDAMIADVNVALSSVSIIAAKASINNSSFDTLKQSNKGEWNSLLKRVAVEGNSKDASLFYSLMYRTMQSPYLISEADGQYRSTKGELQKSKEMRYNGWAIWDNYRTQLPLLSIITPEKYSGMVTSLADLYNSGKKDYATQTEPSNTVRSEHAIVVLLDAYRKGYKVDFKKIADSLVKEVDGLDYKAPDKALESSYDAWALSEIFSILNNKELALKYKTKALEYKKYWVKDFQDMKKRDVDQMQARGLYQGTIWQYRWFVPYDVKGLIELDGGEQSFLSKLDEFFDRDLYNHANEPDLQVPLMYNATNELWKSQDWMHQIAVDTVIQNYFNDNSRGIGSNIGRIYQNQPDAYLRTMDDDAGAMSAWYVFTASGFSPACVGWPVYYLNVPLFESITYELPKGKSFDMQPGDFLVFQK
;
A
#
# COMPACT_ATOMS: atom_id res chain seq x y z
N HIS A 1 26.26 -14.89 -1.54
CA HIS A 1 27.43 -15.31 -2.31
C HIS A 1 28.31 -14.09 -2.52
N TYR A 2 29.57 -14.15 -2.11
CA TYR A 2 30.55 -13.10 -2.29
C TYR A 2 31.82 -13.69 -2.89
N ASP A 3 32.28 -13.11 -4.00
CA ASP A 3 33.55 -13.46 -4.65
C ASP A 3 34.68 -12.57 -4.12
N TYR A 4 35.80 -13.19 -3.75
CA TYR A 4 36.97 -12.49 -3.22
C TYR A 4 38.25 -12.89 -3.96
N PRO A 5 39.21 -11.95 -4.11
CA PRO A 5 40.58 -12.33 -4.40
C PRO A 5 41.21 -13.06 -3.19
N LYS A 6 42.32 -13.75 -3.42
CA LYS A 6 43.19 -14.23 -2.33
C LYS A 6 43.76 -13.05 -1.55
N GLY A 7 44.02 -13.24 -0.25
CA GLY A 7 44.48 -12.19 0.66
C GLY A 7 43.53 -11.94 1.83
N ASP A 8 43.82 -10.89 2.60
CA ASP A 8 43.01 -10.51 3.76
C ASP A 8 41.63 -10.03 3.33
N LYS A 9 40.58 -10.62 3.91
CA LYS A 9 39.18 -10.31 3.60
C LYS A 9 38.23 -10.70 4.71
N GLY A 10 37.03 -10.18 4.62
CA GLY A 10 35.96 -10.51 5.54
C GLY A 10 34.70 -9.74 5.23
N LEU A 11 33.64 -10.10 5.95
CA LEU A 11 32.36 -9.40 5.91
C LEU A 11 32.25 -8.51 7.12
N TYR A 12 31.91 -7.25 6.90
CA TYR A 12 31.62 -6.29 7.94
C TYR A 12 30.12 -6.27 8.24
N LEU A 13 29.78 -6.39 9.52
CA LEU A 13 28.40 -6.37 10.00
C LEU A 13 28.24 -5.16 10.92
N ASP A 14 27.26 -4.32 10.61
CA ASP A 14 26.83 -3.21 11.47
C ASP A 14 25.41 -3.48 11.96
N LEU A 15 25.29 -4.01 13.18
CA LEU A 15 24.00 -4.33 13.80
C LEU A 15 23.25 -3.09 14.28
N SER A 16 23.92 -1.92 14.28
CA SER A 16 23.29 -0.63 14.57
C SER A 16 22.73 0.09 13.34
N HIS A 17 22.91 -0.48 12.14
CA HIS A 17 22.38 0.15 10.94
C HIS A 17 20.85 0.00 10.86
N ALA A 18 20.14 1.13 10.91
CA ALA A 18 18.71 1.21 10.68
C ALA A 18 18.37 2.46 9.85
N PHE A 19 17.31 2.36 9.06
CA PHE A 19 16.85 3.45 8.19
C PHE A 19 16.61 4.74 8.98
N SER A 20 17.05 5.87 8.43
CA SER A 20 16.91 7.22 9.02
C SER A 20 17.38 7.33 10.48
N GLY A 21 18.42 6.58 10.88
CA GLY A 21 18.92 6.58 12.25
C GLY A 21 17.93 5.98 13.26
N GLY A 22 17.05 5.09 12.79
CA GLY A 22 15.99 4.47 13.59
C GLY A 22 16.47 3.43 14.61
N PHE A 23 17.77 3.23 14.79
CA PHE A 23 18.30 2.21 15.69
C PHE A 23 17.94 2.51 17.14
N ILE A 24 17.68 1.45 17.91
CA ILE A 24 17.32 1.56 19.33
C ILE A 24 18.26 0.71 20.17
N ALA A 25 18.29 -0.59 19.90
CA ALA A 25 19.09 -1.55 20.63
C ALA A 25 19.24 -2.83 19.80
N GLU A 26 20.27 -3.60 20.10
CA GLU A 26 20.42 -4.96 19.61
C GLU A 26 21.03 -5.84 20.70
N GLU A 27 20.86 -7.14 20.54
CA GLU A 27 21.61 -8.14 21.29
C GLU A 27 21.99 -9.25 20.31
N HIS A 28 23.23 -9.72 20.42
CA HIS A 28 23.74 -10.78 19.56
C HIS A 28 24.58 -11.80 20.33
N LYS A 29 24.69 -12.97 19.73
CA LYS A 29 25.56 -14.06 20.17
C LYS A 29 26.31 -14.62 18.98
N ILE A 30 27.61 -14.83 19.16
CA ILE A 30 28.49 -15.48 18.20
C ILE A 30 28.77 -16.92 18.66
N GLU A 31 28.58 -17.88 17.76
CA GLU A 31 28.92 -19.29 17.97
C GLU A 31 29.58 -19.86 16.71
N LYS A 32 30.91 -20.07 16.75
CA LYS A 32 31.68 -20.54 15.59
C LYS A 32 31.46 -19.63 14.36
N ASN A 33 30.83 -20.14 13.31
CA ASN A 33 30.53 -19.46 12.04
C ASN A 33 29.13 -18.80 12.03
N ILE A 34 28.45 -18.74 13.18
CA ILE A 34 27.09 -18.23 13.31
C ILE A 34 27.09 -16.96 14.15
N ILE A 35 26.26 -16.00 13.74
CA ILE A 35 25.79 -14.90 14.58
C ILE A 35 24.27 -14.86 14.58
N SER A 36 23.67 -14.69 15.75
CA SER A 36 22.22 -14.63 15.90
C SER A 36 21.83 -13.68 17.01
N GLY A 37 20.64 -13.09 16.91
CA GLY A 37 20.26 -12.01 17.81
C GLY A 37 18.92 -11.38 17.47
N TRP A 38 18.72 -10.19 18.02
CA TRP A 38 17.59 -9.33 17.68
C TRP A 38 18.03 -7.87 17.55
N ILE A 39 17.31 -7.11 16.73
CA ILE A 39 17.49 -5.68 16.53
C ILE A 39 16.13 -5.00 16.75
N ASP A 40 16.12 -3.98 17.61
CA ASP A 40 15.00 -3.05 17.76
C ASP A 40 15.27 -1.79 16.94
N ALA A 41 14.27 -1.40 16.14
CA ALA A 41 14.29 -0.17 15.37
C ALA A 41 12.96 0.59 15.48
N LYS A 42 13.03 1.90 15.32
CA LYS A 42 11.85 2.77 15.19
C LYS A 42 11.15 2.45 13.87
N THR A 43 9.82 2.51 13.89
CA THR A 43 9.06 2.48 12.65
C THR A 43 9.22 3.80 11.88
N THR A 44 8.99 3.77 10.58
CA THR A 44 9.15 4.95 9.71
C THR A 44 8.19 6.09 10.03
N CYS A 45 7.04 5.82 10.65
CA CYS A 45 6.16 6.87 11.18
C CYS A 45 6.70 7.60 12.43
N SER A 46 7.87 7.22 12.94
CA SER A 46 8.51 7.80 14.13
C SER A 46 7.74 7.66 15.45
N VAL A 47 6.59 6.96 15.46
CA VAL A 47 5.78 6.71 16.65
C VAL A 47 6.16 5.39 17.31
N GLY A 48 6.27 4.33 16.52
CA GLY A 48 6.38 2.96 16.99
C GLY A 48 7.79 2.38 16.97
N LYS A 49 7.88 1.12 17.36
CA LYS A 49 9.10 0.31 17.34
C LYS A 49 8.75 -1.11 16.90
N TYR A 50 9.69 -1.77 16.26
CA TYR A 50 9.59 -3.19 15.91
C TYR A 50 10.88 -3.93 16.26
N ARG A 51 10.74 -5.23 16.54
CA ARG A 51 11.85 -6.14 16.79
C ARG A 51 11.99 -7.14 15.66
N LEU A 52 13.19 -7.23 15.09
CA LEU A 52 13.56 -8.24 14.11
C LEU A 52 14.55 -9.22 14.74
N TYR A 53 14.21 -10.51 14.74
CA TYR A 53 15.13 -11.57 15.13
C TYR A 53 15.86 -12.09 13.88
N TYR A 54 17.13 -12.44 14.03
CA TYR A 54 17.93 -12.94 12.92
C TYR A 54 18.79 -14.14 13.32
N TYR A 55 19.08 -14.97 12.33
CA TYR A 55 20.05 -16.06 12.40
C TYR A 55 20.87 -16.04 11.11
N LEU A 56 22.17 -15.79 11.24
CA LEU A 56 23.11 -15.68 10.13
C LEU A 56 24.20 -16.74 10.28
N GLU A 57 24.41 -17.50 9.21
CA GLU A 57 25.41 -18.56 9.12
C GLU A 57 26.34 -18.31 7.93
N LEU A 58 27.64 -18.18 8.17
CA LEU A 58 28.65 -18.19 7.12
C LEU A 58 29.12 -19.61 6.86
N LYS A 59 29.24 -20.03 5.60
CA LYS A 59 29.80 -21.35 5.28
C LYS A 59 31.33 -21.34 5.35
N GLY A 60 31.90 -22.36 5.99
CA GLY A 60 33.35 -22.53 6.15
C GLY A 60 33.89 -22.00 7.48
N ASP A 61 35.21 -21.96 7.59
CA ASP A 61 35.92 -21.46 8.77
C ASP A 61 35.87 -19.93 8.82
N VAL A 62 35.50 -19.38 9.99
CA VAL A 62 35.37 -17.94 10.21
C VAL A 62 35.97 -17.59 11.57
N ALA A 63 36.82 -16.57 11.60
CA ALA A 63 37.24 -15.93 12.83
C ALA A 63 36.46 -14.61 13.00
N TRP A 64 36.03 -14.31 14.22
CA TRP A 64 35.31 -13.06 14.49
C TRP A 64 36.20 -12.03 15.15
N LYS A 65 36.04 -10.79 14.71
CA LYS A 65 36.60 -9.62 15.38
C LYS A 65 35.47 -8.68 15.77
N ASP A 66 35.39 -8.38 17.05
CA ASP A 66 34.45 -7.41 17.61
C ASP A 66 35.13 -6.05 17.72
N TYR A 67 34.52 -5.02 17.11
CA TYR A 67 35.02 -3.65 17.16
C TYR A 67 34.35 -2.80 18.25
N GLY A 68 33.39 -3.36 19.00
CA GLY A 68 32.47 -2.59 19.82
C GLY A 68 31.44 -1.83 18.98
N ASP A 69 30.61 -1.03 19.64
CA ASP A 69 29.58 -0.19 19.00
C ASP A 69 28.72 -0.94 17.97
N HIS A 70 28.35 -2.20 18.28
CA HIS A 70 27.51 -3.07 17.45
C HIS A 70 28.13 -3.47 16.09
N LYS A 71 29.45 -3.33 15.96
CA LYS A 71 30.19 -3.55 14.70
C LYS A 71 31.12 -4.75 14.81
N LEU A 72 31.00 -5.64 13.85
CA LEU A 72 31.69 -6.92 13.83
C LEU A 72 32.32 -7.16 12.45
N GLN A 73 33.35 -8.00 12.42
CA GLN A 73 33.89 -8.53 11.17
C GLN A 73 34.07 -10.03 11.25
N ALA A 74 33.49 -10.72 10.28
CA ALA A 74 33.77 -12.12 9.98
C ALA A 74 35.01 -12.17 9.08
N ILE A 75 36.14 -12.60 9.61
CA ILE A 75 37.42 -12.76 8.91
C ILE A 75 37.46 -14.14 8.26
N LEU A 76 37.76 -14.17 6.96
CA LEU A 76 37.80 -15.37 6.14
C LEU A 76 39.24 -15.86 5.93
N PRO A 77 39.48 -17.17 5.69
CA PRO A 77 40.81 -17.70 5.40
C PRO A 77 41.47 -17.03 4.20
N ILE A 78 42.80 -16.85 4.23
CA ILE A 78 43.55 -16.13 3.17
C ILE A 78 43.40 -16.75 1.77
N ASP A 79 43.13 -18.05 1.69
CA ASP A 79 42.90 -18.77 0.43
C ASP A 79 41.43 -18.91 0.05
N ALA A 80 40.48 -18.50 0.91
CA ALA A 80 39.06 -18.51 0.57
C ALA A 80 38.80 -17.47 -0.54
N MET A 81 38.15 -17.91 -1.61
CA MET A 81 37.77 -17.04 -2.74
C MET A 81 36.26 -16.85 -2.84
N ILE A 82 35.49 -17.60 -2.04
CA ILE A 82 34.03 -17.57 -2.00
C ILE A 82 33.61 -17.49 -0.54
N ALA A 83 32.63 -16.65 -0.24
CA ALA A 83 31.90 -16.66 1.01
C ALA A 83 30.40 -16.74 0.76
N ASP A 84 29.78 -17.83 1.22
CA ASP A 84 28.33 -17.96 1.25
C ASP A 84 27.82 -17.64 2.65
N VAL A 85 26.78 -16.82 2.67
CA VAL A 85 26.13 -16.34 3.89
C VAL A 85 24.65 -16.62 3.75
N ASN A 86 24.12 -17.39 4.68
CA ASN A 86 22.70 -17.68 4.78
C ASN A 86 22.14 -16.82 5.91
N VAL A 87 21.11 -16.04 5.61
CA VAL A 87 20.45 -15.15 6.58
C VAL A 87 18.99 -15.53 6.64
N ALA A 88 18.49 -15.70 7.85
CA ALA A 88 17.09 -15.91 8.13
C ALA A 88 16.60 -14.90 9.15
N LEU A 89 15.36 -14.45 8.95
CA LEU A 89 14.71 -13.43 9.77
C LEU A 89 13.42 -14.00 10.37
N SER A 90 13.00 -13.45 11.50
CA SER A 90 11.74 -13.78 12.15
C SER A 90 11.23 -12.57 12.95
N SER A 91 9.92 -12.39 12.99
CA SER A 91 9.24 -11.47 13.92
C SER A 91 8.90 -12.12 15.27
N VAL A 92 9.24 -13.40 15.45
CA VAL A 92 8.83 -14.21 16.62
C VAL A 92 10.00 -14.44 17.58
N SER A 93 11.09 -15.05 17.10
CA SER A 93 12.24 -15.41 17.93
C SER A 93 13.48 -15.81 17.12
N ILE A 94 14.63 -15.88 17.80
CA ILE A 94 15.88 -16.44 17.23
C ILE A 94 15.69 -17.92 16.83
N ILE A 95 14.93 -18.69 17.63
CA ILE A 95 14.66 -20.11 17.33
C ILE A 95 13.90 -20.25 16.02
N ALA A 96 12.90 -19.40 15.81
CA ALA A 96 12.13 -19.37 14.58
C ALA A 96 12.98 -18.93 13.38
N ALA A 97 13.79 -17.87 13.53
CA ALA A 97 14.76 -17.47 12.49
C ALA A 97 15.72 -18.61 12.13
N LYS A 98 16.26 -19.34 13.12
CA LYS A 98 17.10 -20.51 12.87
C LYS A 98 16.35 -21.62 12.13
N ALA A 99 15.08 -21.86 12.47
CA ALA A 99 14.28 -22.89 11.81
C ALA A 99 13.93 -22.56 10.36
N SER A 100 13.91 -21.26 9.99
CA SER A 100 13.59 -20.80 8.63
C SER A 100 14.81 -20.66 7.71
N ILE A 101 16.03 -20.95 8.19
CA ILE A 101 17.24 -20.82 7.37
C ILE A 101 17.24 -21.78 6.18
N ASN A 102 17.41 -21.23 4.98
CA ASN A 102 17.54 -22.00 3.76
C ASN A 102 19.03 -22.24 3.45
N ASN A 103 19.42 -23.51 3.34
CA ASN A 103 20.79 -23.94 3.09
C ASN A 103 21.07 -24.34 1.63
N SER A 104 20.12 -24.08 0.73
CA SER A 104 20.31 -24.31 -0.71
C SER A 104 21.39 -23.38 -1.29
N SER A 105 22.01 -23.80 -2.39
CA SER A 105 22.99 -22.95 -3.09
C SER A 105 22.34 -21.67 -3.64
N PHE A 106 23.16 -20.62 -3.82
CA PHE A 106 22.71 -19.35 -4.39
C PHE A 106 22.00 -19.52 -5.74
N ASP A 107 22.54 -20.36 -6.64
CA ASP A 107 21.94 -20.60 -7.95
C ASP A 107 20.59 -21.32 -7.86
N THR A 108 20.47 -22.29 -6.94
CA THR A 108 19.19 -22.98 -6.68
C THR A 108 18.14 -21.99 -6.18
N LEU A 109 18.50 -21.13 -5.22
CA LEU A 109 17.61 -20.08 -4.71
C LEU A 109 17.22 -19.08 -5.79
N LYS A 110 18.19 -18.63 -6.59
CA LYS A 110 17.95 -17.72 -7.72
C LYS A 110 16.98 -18.31 -8.74
N GLN A 111 17.13 -19.59 -9.09
CA GLN A 111 16.25 -20.27 -10.03
C GLN A 111 14.85 -20.49 -9.45
N SER A 112 14.74 -20.95 -8.20
CA SER A 112 13.45 -21.13 -7.52
C SER A 112 12.69 -19.81 -7.42
N ASN A 113 13.35 -18.76 -6.94
CA ASN A 113 12.75 -17.43 -6.79
C ASN A 113 12.32 -16.84 -8.13
N LYS A 114 13.08 -17.07 -9.22
CA LYS A 114 12.65 -16.68 -10.57
C LYS A 114 11.36 -17.40 -10.97
N GLY A 115 11.24 -18.69 -10.69
CA GLY A 115 10.03 -19.48 -10.92
C GLY A 115 8.83 -18.97 -10.12
N GLU A 116 9.03 -18.68 -8.83
CA GLU A 116 8.00 -18.14 -7.94
C GLU A 116 7.50 -16.77 -8.40
N TRP A 117 8.41 -15.85 -8.73
CA TRP A 117 8.05 -14.54 -9.27
C TRP A 117 7.31 -14.66 -10.61
N ASN A 118 7.77 -15.52 -11.52
CA ASN A 118 7.04 -15.77 -12.76
C ASN A 118 5.63 -16.32 -12.50
N SER A 119 5.44 -17.17 -11.49
CA SER A 119 4.11 -17.68 -11.11
C SER A 119 3.18 -16.62 -10.53
N LEU A 120 3.72 -15.54 -9.94
CA LEU A 120 2.95 -14.41 -9.44
C LEU A 120 2.64 -13.40 -10.56
N LEU A 121 3.66 -13.02 -11.33
CA LEU A 121 3.53 -12.02 -12.40
C LEU A 121 2.65 -12.51 -13.54
N LYS A 122 2.70 -13.80 -13.89
CA LYS A 122 1.84 -14.36 -14.96
C LYS A 122 0.34 -14.30 -14.65
N ARG A 123 -0.05 -14.04 -13.39
CA ARG A 123 -1.46 -13.95 -13.01
C ARG A 123 -2.18 -12.80 -13.69
N VAL A 124 -1.43 -11.83 -14.22
CA VAL A 124 -1.94 -10.86 -15.19
C VAL A 124 -1.04 -10.94 -16.42
N ALA A 125 -1.52 -11.66 -17.42
CA ALA A 125 -0.83 -11.74 -18.71
C ALA A 125 -1.24 -10.53 -19.56
N VAL A 126 -0.27 -9.89 -20.20
CA VAL A 126 -0.50 -8.75 -21.11
C VAL A 126 0.16 -9.02 -22.45
N GLU A 127 -0.51 -8.65 -23.54
CA GLU A 127 0.03 -8.67 -24.90
C GLU A 127 0.11 -7.25 -25.47
N GLY A 128 1.25 -6.90 -26.05
CA GLY A 128 1.48 -5.55 -26.60
C GLY A 128 2.97 -5.18 -26.61
N ASN A 129 3.26 -3.88 -26.55
CA ASN A 129 4.62 -3.37 -26.60
C ASN A 129 5.48 -3.86 -25.42
N SER A 130 6.69 -4.34 -25.71
CA SER A 130 7.59 -4.89 -24.69
C SER A 130 8.07 -3.88 -23.64
N LYS A 131 8.18 -2.59 -23.99
CA LYS A 131 8.54 -1.53 -23.03
C LYS A 131 7.42 -1.29 -22.02
N ASP A 132 6.17 -1.21 -22.51
CA ASP A 132 4.99 -1.01 -21.66
C ASP A 132 4.75 -2.24 -20.78
N ALA A 133 4.93 -3.45 -21.32
CA ALA A 133 4.89 -4.69 -20.55
C ALA A 133 5.98 -4.73 -19.47
N SER A 134 7.19 -4.24 -19.78
CA SER A 134 8.28 -4.17 -18.79
C SER A 134 7.95 -3.22 -17.64
N LEU A 135 7.42 -2.03 -17.95
CA LEU A 135 6.95 -1.08 -16.93
C LEU A 135 5.82 -1.69 -16.09
N PHE A 136 4.82 -2.29 -16.74
CA PHE A 136 3.70 -2.96 -16.07
C PHE A 136 4.16 -4.03 -15.08
N TYR A 137 5.04 -4.94 -15.49
CA TYR A 137 5.53 -5.99 -14.61
C TYR A 137 6.45 -5.47 -13.50
N SER A 138 7.22 -4.41 -13.74
CA SER A 138 7.99 -3.73 -12.69
C SER A 138 7.09 -3.10 -11.62
N LEU A 139 5.98 -2.47 -12.02
CA LEU A 139 5.01 -1.88 -11.08
C LEU A 139 4.19 -2.98 -10.38
N MET A 140 3.72 -3.99 -11.10
CA MET A 140 3.04 -5.15 -10.51
C MET A 140 3.92 -5.86 -9.46
N TYR A 141 5.22 -6.02 -9.73
CA TYR A 141 6.19 -6.53 -8.74
C TYR A 141 6.20 -5.70 -7.45
N ARG A 142 6.21 -4.37 -7.54
CA ARG A 142 6.22 -3.47 -6.38
C ARG A 142 4.96 -3.62 -5.52
N THR A 143 3.80 -3.88 -6.13
CA THR A 143 2.54 -4.10 -5.39
C THR A 143 2.57 -5.30 -4.44
N MET A 144 3.48 -6.25 -4.63
CA MET A 144 3.52 -7.51 -3.88
C MET A 144 4.61 -7.55 -2.79
N GLN A 145 5.26 -6.42 -2.50
CA GLN A 145 6.34 -6.33 -1.49
C GLN A 145 5.83 -6.22 -0.05
N SER A 146 4.60 -5.73 0.12
CA SER A 146 3.94 -5.51 1.40
C SER A 146 2.47 -5.91 1.31
N PRO A 147 1.80 -6.24 2.42
CA PRO A 147 2.35 -6.41 3.78
C PRO A 147 3.24 -7.66 3.92
N TYR A 148 4.05 -7.71 4.97
CA TYR A 148 5.02 -8.76 5.26
C TYR A 148 4.37 -9.94 5.98
N LEU A 149 4.75 -11.17 5.61
CA LEU A 149 4.39 -12.38 6.36
C LEU A 149 5.13 -12.38 7.71
N ILE A 150 4.38 -12.47 8.81
CA ILE A 150 4.91 -12.47 10.20
C ILE A 150 4.66 -13.77 10.96
N SER A 151 3.88 -14.68 10.37
CA SER A 151 3.66 -16.01 10.93
C SER A 151 4.71 -17.00 10.45
N GLU A 152 5.21 -17.80 11.38
CA GLU A 152 6.10 -18.92 11.11
C GLU A 152 5.36 -20.10 10.48
N ALA A 153 6.10 -21.07 9.94
CA ALA A 153 5.54 -22.27 9.32
C ALA A 153 4.68 -23.12 10.28
N ASP A 154 4.95 -23.04 11.59
CA ASP A 154 4.17 -23.72 12.62
C ASP A 154 2.94 -22.91 13.10
N GLY A 155 2.74 -21.70 12.55
CA GLY A 155 1.63 -20.81 12.82
C GLY A 155 1.86 -19.80 13.94
N GLN A 156 3.03 -19.78 14.60
CA GLN A 156 3.34 -18.78 15.62
C GLN A 156 3.53 -17.39 15.00
N TYR A 157 3.06 -16.34 15.68
CA TYR A 157 3.28 -14.94 15.30
C TYR A 157 3.21 -14.03 16.53
N ARG A 158 3.66 -12.78 16.42
CA ARG A 158 3.45 -11.76 17.46
C ARG A 158 2.36 -10.79 17.04
N SER A 159 1.46 -10.46 17.96
CA SER A 159 0.48 -9.38 17.76
C SER A 159 1.14 -8.01 17.90
N THR A 160 0.41 -6.93 17.59
CA THR A 160 0.86 -5.54 17.82
C THR A 160 0.96 -5.16 19.30
N LYS A 161 0.66 -6.08 20.22
CA LYS A 161 0.99 -5.97 21.65
C LYS A 161 2.31 -6.66 22.01
N GLY A 162 2.97 -7.31 21.06
CA GLY A 162 4.17 -8.13 21.29
C GLY A 162 3.88 -9.53 21.84
N GLU A 163 2.61 -9.87 22.05
CA GLU A 163 2.17 -11.15 22.60
C GLU A 163 2.36 -12.27 21.58
N LEU A 164 2.89 -13.40 22.02
CA LEU A 164 3.00 -14.60 21.20
C LEU A 164 1.62 -15.23 21.01
N GLN A 165 1.24 -15.43 19.76
CA GLN A 165 -0.03 -15.98 19.33
C GLN A 165 0.21 -17.12 18.35
N LYS A 166 -0.85 -17.90 18.06
CA LYS A 166 -0.80 -19.00 17.09
C LYS A 166 -2.03 -19.01 16.21
N SER A 167 -1.86 -19.21 14.91
CA SER A 167 -2.95 -19.36 13.95
C SER A 167 -2.65 -20.42 12.90
N LYS A 168 -3.70 -20.99 12.33
CA LYS A 168 -3.59 -21.85 11.14
C LYS A 168 -3.54 -21.05 9.84
N GLU A 169 -3.98 -19.79 9.89
CA GLU A 169 -3.93 -18.87 8.76
C GLU A 169 -2.62 -18.06 8.79
N MET A 170 -2.08 -17.76 7.61
CA MET A 170 -0.93 -16.87 7.47
C MET A 170 -1.25 -15.49 8.04
N ARG A 171 -0.31 -14.92 8.79
CA ARG A 171 -0.47 -13.59 9.41
C ARG A 171 0.46 -12.57 8.80
N TYR A 172 -0.03 -11.36 8.64
CA TYR A 172 0.65 -10.25 7.97
C TYR A 172 0.68 -8.99 8.84
N ASN A 173 1.70 -8.16 8.66
CA ASN A 173 1.83 -6.81 9.23
C ASN A 173 2.66 -5.94 8.27
N GLY A 174 2.84 -4.66 8.57
CA GLY A 174 3.55 -3.72 7.70
C GLY A 174 2.57 -2.81 6.96
N TRP A 175 1.79 -2.06 7.74
CA TRP A 175 0.61 -1.36 7.24
C TRP A 175 0.92 0.09 6.85
N ALA A 176 0.42 0.49 5.68
CA ALA A 176 0.33 1.86 5.19
C ALA A 176 -1.10 2.08 4.65
N ILE A 177 -2.10 1.79 5.50
CA ILE A 177 -3.50 1.64 5.04
C ILE A 177 -4.06 2.94 4.55
N TRP A 178 -3.67 4.08 5.14
CA TRP A 178 -4.17 5.37 4.66
C TRP A 178 -3.92 5.52 3.17
N ASP A 179 -2.83 4.98 2.62
CA ASP A 179 -2.46 5.04 1.20
C ASP A 179 -3.06 3.87 0.41
N ASN A 180 -2.67 2.65 0.79
CA ASN A 180 -2.72 1.46 -0.05
C ASN A 180 -4.10 0.78 -0.09
N TYR A 181 -5.05 1.24 0.74
CA TYR A 181 -6.44 0.79 0.68
C TYR A 181 -7.14 1.20 -0.62
N ARG A 182 -6.71 2.31 -1.26
CA ARG A 182 -7.32 2.85 -2.48
C ARG A 182 -7.15 1.92 -3.67
N THR A 183 -5.98 1.28 -3.79
CA THR A 183 -5.56 0.59 -5.01
C THR A 183 -4.85 -0.74 -4.72
N GLN A 184 -3.80 -0.75 -3.90
CA GLN A 184 -2.97 -1.94 -3.69
C GLN A 184 -3.76 -3.10 -3.06
N LEU A 185 -4.45 -2.88 -1.94
CA LEU A 185 -5.23 -3.92 -1.28
C LEU A 185 -6.40 -4.43 -2.16
N PRO A 186 -7.16 -3.56 -2.86
CA PRO A 186 -8.09 -3.99 -3.89
C PRO A 186 -7.46 -4.86 -4.99
N LEU A 187 -6.24 -4.53 -5.45
CA LEU A 187 -5.53 -5.33 -6.46
C LEU A 187 -5.12 -6.69 -5.90
N LEU A 188 -4.49 -6.73 -4.71
CA LEU A 188 -4.07 -7.96 -4.06
C LEU A 188 -5.24 -8.91 -3.77
N SER A 189 -6.44 -8.37 -3.55
CA SER A 189 -7.68 -9.15 -3.42
C SER A 189 -8.09 -9.89 -4.71
N ILE A 190 -7.57 -9.49 -5.87
CA ILE A 190 -7.79 -10.13 -7.17
C ILE A 190 -6.62 -11.04 -7.51
N ILE A 191 -5.40 -10.51 -7.45
CA ILE A 191 -4.21 -11.20 -8.00
C ILE A 191 -3.56 -12.16 -7.01
N THR A 192 -3.78 -12.02 -5.70
CA THR A 192 -3.21 -12.90 -4.66
C THR A 192 -4.22 -13.30 -3.59
N PRO A 193 -5.40 -13.84 -3.97
CA PRO A 193 -6.52 -14.08 -3.05
C PRO A 193 -6.15 -14.99 -1.87
N GLU A 194 -5.24 -15.94 -2.08
CA GLU A 194 -4.75 -16.86 -1.05
C GLU A 194 -3.91 -16.15 0.03
N LYS A 195 -3.16 -15.10 -0.33
CA LYS A 195 -2.41 -14.28 0.61
C LYS A 195 -3.30 -13.22 1.24
N TYR A 196 -4.14 -12.59 0.41
CA TYR A 196 -5.07 -11.55 0.84
C TYR A 196 -6.01 -12.02 1.93
N SER A 197 -6.47 -13.27 1.91
CA SER A 197 -7.25 -13.84 3.02
C SER A 197 -6.53 -13.71 4.38
N GLY A 198 -5.22 -14.00 4.43
CA GLY A 198 -4.44 -13.82 5.65
C GLY A 198 -4.24 -12.35 6.04
N MET A 199 -4.12 -11.46 5.05
CA MET A 199 -4.04 -10.01 5.28
C MET A 199 -5.33 -9.48 5.91
N VAL A 200 -6.49 -9.89 5.42
CA VAL A 200 -7.81 -9.52 5.95
C VAL A 200 -7.98 -10.00 7.39
N THR A 201 -7.65 -11.27 7.67
CA THR A 201 -7.72 -11.79 9.05
C THR A 201 -6.77 -11.03 9.98
N SER A 202 -5.60 -10.63 9.47
CA SER A 202 -4.62 -9.86 10.25
C SER A 202 -5.08 -8.43 10.54
N LEU A 203 -5.73 -7.76 9.58
CA LEU A 203 -6.37 -6.46 9.78
C LEU A 203 -7.51 -6.52 10.80
N ALA A 204 -8.37 -7.54 10.72
CA ALA A 204 -9.43 -7.73 11.69
C ALA A 204 -8.89 -7.94 13.12
N ASP A 205 -7.74 -8.62 13.25
CA ASP A 205 -7.10 -8.85 14.55
C ASP A 205 -6.47 -7.60 15.18
N LEU A 206 -6.22 -6.53 14.40
CA LEU A 206 -5.84 -5.24 14.97
C LEU A 206 -6.94 -4.73 15.91
N TYR A 207 -8.21 -4.85 15.51
CA TYR A 207 -9.35 -4.43 16.33
C TYR A 207 -9.46 -5.25 17.62
N ASN A 208 -9.27 -6.58 17.54
CA ASN A 208 -9.19 -7.44 18.73
C ASN A 208 -8.04 -7.05 19.67
N SER A 209 -6.94 -6.55 19.10
CA SER A 209 -5.73 -6.16 19.81
C SER A 209 -5.72 -4.70 20.25
N GLY A 210 -6.82 -3.96 20.08
CA GLY A 210 -6.90 -2.54 20.45
C GLY A 210 -6.14 -1.62 19.49
N LYS A 211 -6.51 -1.71 18.20
CA LYS A 211 -5.98 -0.95 17.07
C LYS A 211 -5.63 0.51 17.43
N LYS A 212 -4.51 0.96 16.86
CA LYS A 212 -4.01 2.34 16.89
C LYS A 212 -3.84 2.83 15.47
N ASP A 213 -4.03 4.12 15.24
CA ASP A 213 -3.89 4.70 13.90
C ASP A 213 -2.46 4.66 13.39
N TYR A 214 -1.49 4.72 14.30
CA TYR A 214 -0.05 4.58 14.01
C TYR A 214 0.53 3.35 14.72
N ALA A 215 1.75 2.99 14.33
CA ALA A 215 2.49 1.87 14.92
C ALA A 215 2.58 1.92 16.45
N THR A 216 2.56 0.74 17.06
CA THR A 216 2.74 0.55 18.51
C THR A 216 4.21 0.42 18.90
N GLN A 217 4.50 0.28 20.20
CA GLN A 217 5.85 0.06 20.72
C GLN A 217 6.35 -1.38 20.58
N THR A 218 5.52 -2.29 20.06
CA THR A 218 5.79 -3.73 19.99
C THR A 218 5.31 -4.32 18.67
N GLU A 219 5.43 -3.55 17.58
CA GLU A 219 5.07 -4.04 16.25
C GLU A 219 5.96 -5.24 15.86
N PRO A 220 5.39 -6.26 15.18
CA PRO A 220 6.17 -7.38 14.68
C PRO A 220 6.97 -7.03 13.41
N SER A 221 6.65 -5.92 12.73
CA SER A 221 7.38 -5.44 11.55
C SER A 221 7.22 -3.91 11.39
N ASN A 222 7.96 -3.31 10.46
CA ASN A 222 7.83 -1.87 10.21
C ASN A 222 6.42 -1.52 9.69
N THR A 223 5.66 -0.73 10.45
CA THR A 223 4.31 -0.25 10.12
C THR A 223 4.27 1.28 10.19
N VAL A 224 3.53 1.93 9.30
CA VAL A 224 3.32 3.37 9.29
C VAL A 224 2.02 3.69 10.01
N ARG A 225 0.90 3.29 9.39
CA ARG A 225 -0.43 3.72 9.80
C ARG A 225 -1.53 2.76 9.33
N SER A 226 -2.65 2.76 10.03
CA SER A 226 -3.75 1.79 9.84
C SER A 226 -5.15 2.40 9.82
N GLU A 227 -5.28 3.73 9.68
CA GLU A 227 -6.59 4.36 9.41
C GLU A 227 -7.27 3.76 8.17
N HIS A 228 -8.60 3.84 8.09
CA HIS A 228 -9.41 3.25 6.99
C HIS A 228 -9.42 1.72 6.89
N ALA A 229 -8.83 0.99 7.84
CA ALA A 229 -8.91 -0.47 7.87
C ALA A 229 -10.36 -1.00 7.86
N ILE A 230 -11.31 -0.25 8.42
CA ILE A 230 -12.75 -0.58 8.37
C ILE A 230 -13.28 -0.67 6.93
N VAL A 231 -12.82 0.22 6.03
CA VAL A 231 -13.20 0.23 4.61
C VAL A 231 -12.66 -1.00 3.91
N VAL A 232 -11.40 -1.37 4.18
CA VAL A 232 -10.78 -2.59 3.64
C VAL A 232 -11.53 -3.85 4.09
N LEU A 233 -11.93 -3.92 5.36
CA LEU A 233 -12.67 -5.06 5.88
C LEU A 233 -14.06 -5.19 5.25
N LEU A 234 -14.76 -4.07 5.03
CA LEU A 234 -16.02 -4.05 4.30
C LEU A 234 -15.85 -4.54 2.85
N ASP A 235 -14.82 -4.02 2.16
CA ASP A 235 -14.48 -4.40 0.79
C ASP A 235 -14.21 -5.91 0.68
N ALA A 236 -13.36 -6.43 1.56
CA ALA A 236 -13.04 -7.84 1.64
C ALA A 236 -14.28 -8.69 1.89
N TYR A 237 -15.13 -8.32 2.85
CA TYR A 237 -16.36 -9.05 3.15
C TYR A 237 -17.27 -9.14 1.91
N ARG A 238 -17.47 -8.03 1.20
CA ARG A 238 -18.33 -7.99 -0.01
C ARG A 238 -17.74 -8.75 -1.19
N LYS A 239 -16.42 -8.90 -1.25
CA LYS A 239 -15.72 -9.77 -2.21
C LYS A 239 -15.73 -11.25 -1.80
N GLY A 240 -16.33 -11.59 -0.65
CA GLY A 240 -16.49 -12.97 -0.18
C GLY A 240 -15.39 -13.46 0.76
N TYR A 241 -14.48 -12.59 1.20
CA TYR A 241 -13.51 -12.93 2.25
C TYR A 241 -14.18 -12.97 3.62
N LYS A 242 -13.68 -13.84 4.48
CA LYS A 242 -14.25 -14.02 5.81
C LYS A 242 -13.86 -12.85 6.73
N VAL A 243 -14.87 -12.14 7.22
CA VAL A 243 -14.72 -11.14 8.30
C VAL A 243 -15.81 -11.38 9.33
N ASP A 244 -15.41 -11.59 10.59
CA ASP A 244 -16.35 -11.79 11.71
C ASP A 244 -16.63 -10.45 12.38
N PHE A 245 -17.45 -9.61 11.73
CA PHE A 245 -17.77 -8.28 12.24
C PHE A 245 -18.37 -8.29 13.65
N LYS A 246 -19.07 -9.37 14.04
CA LYS A 246 -19.65 -9.47 15.39
C LYS A 246 -18.57 -9.41 16.47
N LYS A 247 -17.39 -9.99 16.22
CA LYS A 247 -16.28 -10.00 17.19
C LYS A 247 -15.60 -8.65 17.35
N ILE A 248 -15.62 -7.81 16.32
CA ILE A 248 -14.90 -6.53 16.28
C ILE A 248 -15.82 -5.32 16.34
N ALA A 249 -17.15 -5.50 16.35
CA ALA A 249 -18.16 -4.44 16.27
C ALA A 249 -17.94 -3.32 17.31
N ASP A 250 -17.68 -3.68 18.57
CA ASP A 250 -17.47 -2.70 19.64
C ASP A 250 -16.20 -1.86 19.40
N SER A 251 -15.14 -2.47 18.87
CA SER A 251 -13.91 -1.75 18.53
C SER A 251 -14.08 -0.86 17.31
N LEU A 252 -14.86 -1.30 16.31
CA LEU A 252 -15.21 -0.48 15.15
C LEU A 252 -16.05 0.75 15.55
N VAL A 253 -17.05 0.54 16.42
CA VAL A 253 -17.86 1.62 17.00
C VAL A 253 -16.98 2.61 17.75
N LYS A 254 -16.09 2.11 18.61
CA LYS A 254 -15.17 2.96 19.38
C LYS A 254 -14.26 3.79 18.48
N GLU A 255 -13.73 3.20 17.41
CA GLU A 255 -12.92 3.90 16.42
C GLU A 255 -13.73 5.02 15.76
N VAL A 256 -14.88 4.69 15.14
CA VAL A 256 -15.70 5.66 14.39
C VAL A 256 -16.25 6.76 15.29
N ASP A 257 -16.63 6.45 16.54
CA ASP A 257 -17.10 7.45 17.51
C ASP A 257 -15.97 8.39 17.98
N GLY A 258 -14.71 7.99 17.83
CA GLY A 258 -13.52 8.79 18.19
C GLY A 258 -12.84 9.53 17.03
N LEU A 259 -13.33 9.39 15.79
CA LEU A 259 -12.71 10.01 14.62
C LEU A 259 -12.72 11.56 14.66
N ASP A 260 -11.71 12.16 14.04
CA ASP A 260 -11.58 13.61 13.92
C ASP A 260 -12.36 14.16 12.71
N TYR A 261 -13.02 15.30 12.92
CA TYR A 261 -13.79 16.04 11.90
C TYR A 261 -13.39 17.53 11.84
N LYS A 262 -12.26 17.92 12.45
CA LYS A 262 -11.84 19.32 12.57
C LYS A 262 -11.32 19.92 11.26
N ALA A 263 -10.42 19.19 10.59
CA ALA A 263 -9.83 19.61 9.32
C ALA A 263 -10.71 19.14 8.14
N PRO A 264 -10.68 19.84 6.99
CA PRO A 264 -11.59 19.53 5.88
C PRO A 264 -11.41 18.11 5.30
N ASP A 265 -10.17 17.63 5.18
CA ASP A 265 -9.80 16.27 4.77
C ASP A 265 -10.35 15.25 5.76
N LYS A 266 -10.08 15.46 7.05
CA LYS A 266 -10.54 14.56 8.12
C LYS A 266 -12.05 14.46 8.18
N ALA A 267 -12.77 15.55 7.92
CA ALA A 267 -14.22 15.48 7.87
C ALA A 267 -14.74 14.54 6.77
N LEU A 268 -14.13 14.56 5.57
CA LEU A 268 -14.55 13.70 4.47
C LEU A 268 -14.05 12.25 4.64
N GLU A 269 -12.79 12.07 5.04
CA GLU A 269 -12.17 10.77 5.36
C GLU A 269 -12.95 10.04 6.46
N SER A 270 -13.23 10.72 7.57
CA SER A 270 -13.97 10.13 8.70
C SER A 270 -15.43 9.83 8.37
N SER A 271 -16.04 10.59 7.45
CA SER A 271 -17.37 10.27 6.95
C SER A 271 -17.40 9.01 6.08
N TYR A 272 -16.30 8.68 5.39
CA TYR A 272 -16.16 7.43 4.64
C TYR A 272 -16.07 6.22 5.58
N ASP A 273 -15.31 6.34 6.68
CA ASP A 273 -15.26 5.30 7.71
C ASP A 273 -16.62 5.10 8.41
N ALA A 274 -17.34 6.20 8.68
CA ALA A 274 -18.70 6.13 9.20
C ALA A 274 -19.68 5.46 8.21
N TRP A 275 -19.52 5.73 6.91
CA TRP A 275 -20.27 5.02 5.86
C TRP A 275 -19.97 3.52 5.90
N ALA A 276 -18.69 3.13 5.99
CA ALA A 276 -18.32 1.73 6.05
C ALA A 276 -18.95 1.03 7.28
N LEU A 277 -18.96 1.68 8.44
CA LEU A 277 -19.61 1.15 9.64
C LEU A 277 -21.14 1.00 9.49
N SER A 278 -21.79 1.95 8.82
CA SER A 278 -23.21 1.84 8.46
C SER A 278 -23.50 0.58 7.63
N GLU A 279 -22.70 0.34 6.60
CA GLU A 279 -22.85 -0.83 5.75
C GLU A 279 -22.58 -2.13 6.52
N ILE A 280 -21.58 -2.13 7.41
CA ILE A 280 -21.30 -3.26 8.32
C ILE A 280 -22.49 -3.55 9.23
N PHE A 281 -23.12 -2.54 9.84
CA PHE A 281 -24.30 -2.77 10.66
C PHE A 281 -25.52 -3.23 9.85
N SER A 282 -25.61 -2.83 8.58
CA SER A 282 -26.61 -3.37 7.65
C SER A 282 -26.38 -4.87 7.41
N ILE A 283 -25.13 -5.29 7.19
CA ILE A 283 -24.73 -6.71 7.09
C ILE A 283 -25.05 -7.48 8.37
N LEU A 284 -24.86 -6.86 9.55
CA LEU A 284 -25.19 -7.44 10.85
C LEU A 284 -26.70 -7.43 11.17
N ASN A 285 -27.55 -6.92 10.27
CA ASN A 285 -28.99 -6.74 10.45
C ASN A 285 -29.36 -5.83 11.65
N ASN A 286 -28.48 -4.92 12.05
CA ASN A 286 -28.76 -3.92 13.07
C ASN A 286 -29.20 -2.60 12.41
N LYS A 287 -30.50 -2.48 12.16
CA LYS A 287 -31.09 -1.32 11.44
C LYS A 287 -30.89 0.00 12.17
N GLU A 288 -30.91 -0.01 13.50
CA GLU A 288 -30.75 1.21 14.31
C GLU A 288 -29.34 1.78 14.18
N LEU A 289 -28.32 0.95 14.40
CA LEU A 289 -26.93 1.39 14.27
C LEU A 289 -26.56 1.68 12.81
N ALA A 290 -27.08 0.91 11.85
CA ALA A 290 -26.93 1.22 10.43
C ALA A 290 -27.45 2.63 10.12
N LEU A 291 -28.66 2.98 10.59
CA LEU A 291 -29.22 4.31 10.37
C LEU A 291 -28.44 5.41 11.10
N LYS A 292 -27.98 5.16 12.35
CA LYS A 292 -27.13 6.09 13.12
C LYS A 292 -25.87 6.45 12.32
N TYR A 293 -25.11 5.45 11.89
CA TYR A 293 -23.84 5.67 11.19
C TYR A 293 -24.03 6.16 9.76
N LYS A 294 -25.15 5.81 9.09
CA LYS A 294 -25.53 6.41 7.80
C LYS A 294 -25.76 7.90 7.95
N THR A 295 -26.49 8.30 8.99
CA THR A 295 -26.76 9.71 9.28
C THR A 295 -25.45 10.46 9.56
N LYS A 296 -24.56 9.87 10.37
CA LYS A 296 -23.23 10.42 10.65
C LYS A 296 -22.37 10.55 9.39
N ALA A 297 -22.37 9.54 8.52
CA ALA A 297 -21.66 9.61 7.24
C ALA A 297 -22.16 10.79 6.39
N LEU A 298 -23.48 10.97 6.29
CA LEU A 298 -24.13 12.05 5.54
C LEU A 298 -23.87 13.46 6.11
N GLU A 299 -23.30 13.59 7.32
CA GLU A 299 -22.84 14.89 7.83
C GLU A 299 -21.71 15.49 6.98
N TYR A 300 -21.03 14.69 6.14
CA TYR A 300 -20.07 15.19 5.15
C TYR A 300 -20.62 16.39 4.38
N LYS A 301 -21.94 16.41 4.09
CA LYS A 301 -22.60 17.50 3.37
C LYS A 301 -22.44 18.85 4.06
N LYS A 302 -22.51 18.89 5.39
CA LYS A 302 -22.31 20.11 6.19
C LYS A 302 -20.87 20.60 6.07
N TYR A 303 -19.90 19.70 6.20
CA TYR A 303 -18.48 20.03 6.09
C TYR A 303 -18.12 20.45 4.66
N TRP A 304 -18.69 19.78 3.66
CA TRP A 304 -18.55 20.10 2.25
C TRP A 304 -19.04 21.51 1.94
N VAL A 305 -20.24 21.88 2.40
CA VAL A 305 -20.79 23.24 2.24
C VAL A 305 -19.89 24.28 2.92
N LYS A 306 -19.43 24.00 4.15
CA LYS A 306 -18.57 24.90 4.93
C LYS A 306 -17.23 25.18 4.23
N ASP A 307 -16.57 24.12 3.76
CA ASP A 307 -15.16 24.18 3.39
C ASP A 307 -14.91 24.13 1.86
N PHE A 308 -15.77 23.47 1.08
CA PHE A 308 -15.51 23.11 -0.32
C PHE A 308 -16.50 23.70 -1.34
N GLN A 309 -17.57 24.36 -0.90
CA GLN A 309 -18.55 24.96 -1.82
C GLN A 309 -18.03 26.25 -2.47
N ASP A 310 -17.42 27.15 -1.68
CA ASP A 310 -16.96 28.46 -2.13
C ASP A 310 -15.54 28.41 -2.69
N MET A 311 -15.45 28.11 -3.99
CA MET A 311 -14.18 28.04 -4.73
C MET A 311 -13.57 29.39 -5.09
N LYS A 312 -14.17 30.52 -4.64
CA LYS A 312 -13.63 31.87 -4.86
C LYS A 312 -12.69 32.32 -3.74
N LYS A 313 -12.61 31.59 -2.62
CA LYS A 313 -11.71 31.90 -1.52
C LYS A 313 -10.26 31.80 -1.97
N ARG A 314 -9.39 32.66 -1.43
CA ARG A 314 -7.98 32.77 -1.86
C ARG A 314 -7.11 31.55 -1.48
N ASP A 315 -7.58 30.75 -0.54
CA ASP A 315 -6.85 29.61 0.03
C ASP A 315 -7.21 28.27 -0.59
N VAL A 316 -8.15 28.21 -1.53
CA VAL A 316 -8.66 26.92 -2.05
C VAL A 316 -7.62 26.11 -2.82
N ASP A 317 -6.58 26.78 -3.28
CA ASP A 317 -5.48 26.26 -4.08
C ASP A 317 -4.14 26.40 -3.34
N GLN A 318 -4.17 26.40 -2.00
CA GLN A 318 -2.98 26.45 -1.17
C GLN A 318 -2.80 25.09 -0.47
N MET A 319 -1.58 24.55 -0.53
CA MET A 319 -1.25 23.32 0.20
C MET A 319 -1.46 23.53 1.70
N GLN A 320 -2.08 22.55 2.36
CA GLN A 320 -2.39 22.54 3.79
C GLN A 320 -3.34 23.66 4.25
N ALA A 321 -4.08 24.29 3.33
CA ALA A 321 -5.09 25.28 3.68
C ALA A 321 -6.04 24.71 4.74
N ARG A 322 -6.32 25.51 5.77
CA ARG A 322 -7.27 25.15 6.85
C ARG A 322 -6.91 23.87 7.61
N GLY A 323 -5.62 23.51 7.66
CA GLY A 323 -5.12 22.35 8.39
C GLY A 323 -5.24 21.03 7.63
N LEU A 324 -5.48 21.08 6.32
CA LEU A 324 -5.45 19.91 5.43
C LEU A 324 -4.12 19.16 5.53
N TYR A 325 -4.18 17.83 5.48
CA TYR A 325 -3.02 16.99 5.28
C TYR A 325 -2.65 16.91 3.79
N GLN A 326 -1.44 17.34 3.41
CA GLN A 326 -0.82 17.10 2.08
C GLN A 326 -1.73 17.30 0.85
N GLY A 327 -2.55 18.35 0.86
CA GLY A 327 -3.39 18.69 -0.28
C GLY A 327 -4.01 20.08 -0.18
N THR A 328 -4.84 20.40 -1.17
CA THR A 328 -5.60 21.65 -1.26
C THR A 328 -7.12 21.42 -1.12
N ILE A 329 -7.89 22.50 -1.00
CA ILE A 329 -9.37 22.40 -1.00
C ILE A 329 -9.86 21.89 -2.36
N TRP A 330 -9.21 22.27 -3.47
CA TRP A 330 -9.52 21.73 -4.79
C TRP A 330 -9.39 20.21 -4.88
N GLN A 331 -8.36 19.65 -4.24
CA GLN A 331 -8.05 18.21 -4.30
C GLN A 331 -8.99 17.41 -3.39
N TYR A 332 -9.13 17.80 -2.13
CA TYR A 332 -9.95 17.06 -1.17
C TYR A 332 -11.47 17.17 -1.41
N ARG A 333 -11.93 18.19 -2.13
CA ARG A 333 -13.34 18.43 -2.48
C ARG A 333 -14.06 17.20 -3.05
N TRP A 334 -13.32 16.33 -3.74
CA TRP A 334 -13.85 15.18 -4.45
C TRP A 334 -13.92 13.90 -3.59
N PHE A 335 -13.45 13.93 -2.34
CA PHE A 335 -13.28 12.76 -1.48
C PHE A 335 -14.60 12.26 -0.85
N VAL A 336 -15.59 11.93 -1.69
CA VAL A 336 -16.87 11.35 -1.26
C VAL A 336 -17.25 10.18 -2.20
N PRO A 337 -16.38 9.16 -2.36
CA PRO A 337 -16.59 8.10 -3.34
C PRO A 337 -17.83 7.24 -3.05
N TYR A 338 -18.34 7.25 -1.82
CA TYR A 338 -19.52 6.50 -1.41
C TYR A 338 -20.86 7.22 -1.68
N ASP A 339 -20.84 8.50 -2.07
CA ASP A 339 -22.05 9.31 -2.37
C ASP A 339 -21.78 10.38 -3.45
N VAL A 340 -21.26 9.97 -4.61
CA VAL A 340 -20.97 10.88 -5.73
C VAL A 340 -22.23 11.62 -6.21
N LYS A 341 -23.40 10.98 -6.12
CA LYS A 341 -24.68 11.65 -6.43
C LYS A 341 -24.95 12.83 -5.48
N GLY A 342 -24.77 12.64 -4.18
CA GLY A 342 -24.92 13.72 -3.20
C GLY A 342 -23.89 14.84 -3.41
N LEU A 343 -22.67 14.49 -3.86
CA LEU A 343 -21.66 15.48 -4.24
C LEU A 343 -22.10 16.31 -5.47
N ILE A 344 -22.65 15.68 -6.51
CA ILE A 344 -23.21 16.37 -7.69
C ILE A 344 -24.35 17.33 -7.27
N GLU A 345 -25.25 16.88 -6.39
CA GLU A 345 -26.34 17.72 -5.88
C GLU A 345 -25.82 18.95 -5.12
N LEU A 346 -24.85 18.75 -4.21
CA LEU A 346 -24.21 19.83 -3.45
C LEU A 346 -23.50 20.85 -4.35
N ASP A 347 -22.97 20.38 -5.47
CA ASP A 347 -22.24 21.22 -6.38
C ASP A 347 -23.11 22.07 -7.30
N GLY A 348 -24.44 21.94 -7.20
CA GLY A 348 -25.40 22.68 -8.02
C GLY A 348 -25.91 21.89 -9.23
N GLY A 349 -25.80 20.57 -9.20
CA GLY A 349 -26.20 19.67 -10.28
C GLY A 349 -25.06 19.36 -11.25
N GLU A 350 -25.33 18.43 -12.16
CA GLU A 350 -24.32 17.79 -13.01
C GLU A 350 -23.52 18.77 -13.86
N GLN A 351 -24.17 19.79 -14.43
CA GLN A 351 -23.48 20.80 -15.26
C GLN A 351 -22.43 21.59 -14.47
N SER A 352 -22.74 21.98 -13.23
CA SER A 352 -21.81 22.71 -12.36
C SER A 352 -20.67 21.80 -11.88
N PHE A 353 -21.00 20.54 -11.56
CA PHE A 353 -20.02 19.52 -11.20
C PHE A 353 -19.02 19.26 -12.33
N LEU A 354 -19.52 19.05 -13.56
CA LEU A 354 -18.70 18.89 -14.76
C LEU A 354 -17.81 20.10 -15.01
N SER A 355 -18.36 21.32 -14.95
CA SER A 355 -17.57 22.54 -15.16
C SER A 355 -16.42 22.69 -14.16
N LYS A 356 -16.59 22.22 -12.91
CA LYS A 356 -15.54 22.27 -11.88
C LYS A 356 -14.53 21.14 -11.99
N LEU A 357 -14.96 19.96 -12.44
CA LEU A 357 -14.01 18.88 -12.79
C LEU A 357 -13.16 19.30 -13.99
N ASP A 358 -13.77 19.87 -15.03
CA ASP A 358 -13.06 20.40 -16.20
C ASP A 358 -12.05 21.47 -15.76
N GLU A 359 -12.48 22.46 -14.98
CA GLU A 359 -11.59 23.48 -14.41
C GLU A 359 -10.44 22.87 -13.59
N PHE A 360 -10.72 21.81 -12.81
CA PHE A 360 -9.73 21.16 -11.96
C PHE A 360 -8.58 20.56 -12.78
N PHE A 361 -8.90 19.88 -13.88
CA PHE A 361 -7.88 19.32 -14.75
C PHE A 361 -7.26 20.37 -15.71
N ASP A 362 -8.05 21.28 -16.29
CA ASP A 362 -7.57 22.32 -17.22
C ASP A 362 -6.58 23.30 -16.57
N ARG A 363 -6.65 23.45 -15.24
CA ARG A 363 -5.74 24.30 -14.45
C ARG A 363 -4.58 23.51 -13.81
N ASP A 364 -4.39 22.25 -14.20
CA ASP A 364 -3.35 21.37 -13.68
C ASP A 364 -3.38 21.23 -12.15
N LEU A 365 -4.58 21.20 -11.53
CA LEU A 365 -4.76 21.12 -10.06
C LEU A 365 -4.62 19.71 -9.51
N TYR A 366 -4.71 18.71 -10.39
CA TYR A 366 -4.55 17.29 -10.07
C TYR A 366 -3.14 16.97 -9.57
N ASN A 367 -3.06 16.29 -8.43
CA ASN A 367 -1.81 15.84 -7.84
C ASN A 367 -1.70 14.33 -7.86
N HIS A 368 -0.89 13.80 -8.78
CA HIS A 368 -0.54 12.38 -8.80
C HIS A 368 0.66 12.03 -7.92
N ALA A 369 1.32 12.99 -7.28
CA ALA A 369 2.43 12.70 -6.36
C ALA A 369 1.93 12.30 -4.95
N ASN A 370 0.62 12.21 -4.74
CA ASN A 370 -0.02 11.86 -3.48
C ASN A 370 -1.39 11.19 -3.73
N GLU A 371 -1.90 10.44 -2.76
CA GLU A 371 -3.11 9.62 -2.89
C GLU A 371 -4.48 10.32 -2.98
N PRO A 372 -4.72 11.53 -2.43
CA PRO A 372 -6.06 12.09 -2.32
C PRO A 372 -6.82 12.20 -3.64
N ASP A 373 -6.11 12.39 -4.75
CA ASP A 373 -6.72 12.60 -6.06
C ASP A 373 -6.86 11.33 -6.91
N LEU A 374 -6.33 10.17 -6.49
CA LEU A 374 -6.25 8.97 -7.34
C LEU A 374 -7.59 8.54 -7.96
N GLN A 375 -8.71 8.78 -7.26
CA GLN A 375 -10.06 8.46 -7.72
C GLN A 375 -10.73 9.58 -8.54
N VAL A 376 -10.18 10.79 -8.59
CA VAL A 376 -10.86 11.97 -9.17
C VAL A 376 -11.17 11.82 -10.66
N PRO A 377 -10.28 11.27 -11.53
CA PRO A 377 -10.63 11.05 -12.94
C PRO A 377 -11.87 10.17 -13.10
N LEU A 378 -12.06 9.21 -12.18
CA LEU A 378 -13.19 8.29 -12.21
C LEU A 378 -14.54 8.97 -11.92
N MET A 379 -14.55 10.19 -11.37
CA MET A 379 -15.77 10.92 -11.05
C MET A 379 -16.60 11.28 -12.29
N TYR A 380 -15.97 11.40 -13.47
CA TYR A 380 -16.70 11.57 -14.72
C TYR A 380 -17.63 10.38 -15.05
N ASN A 381 -17.35 9.17 -14.54
CA ASN A 381 -18.23 8.01 -14.72
C ASN A 381 -19.62 8.19 -14.07
N ALA A 382 -19.76 9.12 -13.13
CA ALA A 382 -21.04 9.46 -12.51
C ALA A 382 -21.82 10.56 -13.27
N THR A 383 -21.36 10.92 -14.47
CA THR A 383 -21.90 11.99 -15.31
C THR A 383 -22.21 11.47 -16.72
N ASN A 384 -22.86 12.29 -17.54
CA ASN A 384 -23.10 12.02 -18.96
C ASN A 384 -21.82 12.14 -19.82
N GLU A 385 -20.71 12.65 -19.28
CA GLU A 385 -19.42 12.81 -19.98
C GLU A 385 -18.40 11.73 -19.57
N LEU A 386 -18.86 10.48 -19.42
CA LEU A 386 -18.03 9.35 -18.94
C LEU A 386 -16.72 9.14 -19.72
N TRP A 387 -16.69 9.52 -21.00
CA TRP A 387 -15.51 9.37 -21.85
C TRP A 387 -14.33 10.23 -21.36
N LYS A 388 -14.58 11.33 -20.63
CA LYS A 388 -13.51 12.13 -20.01
C LYS A 388 -12.76 11.35 -18.93
N SER A 389 -13.42 10.42 -18.25
CA SER A 389 -12.75 9.50 -17.31
C SER A 389 -11.70 8.67 -18.04
N GLN A 390 -12.09 8.07 -19.15
CA GLN A 390 -11.23 7.25 -20.00
C GLN A 390 -10.02 8.05 -20.52
N ASP A 391 -10.27 9.27 -20.98
CA ASP A 391 -9.24 10.18 -21.48
C ASP A 391 -8.23 10.57 -20.39
N TRP A 392 -8.70 11.06 -19.24
CA TRP A 392 -7.80 11.44 -18.13
C TRP A 392 -7.02 10.26 -17.55
N MET A 393 -7.65 9.10 -17.38
CA MET A 393 -6.97 7.89 -16.90
C MET A 393 -5.84 7.48 -17.86
N HIS A 394 -6.08 7.54 -19.18
CA HIS A 394 -5.07 7.28 -20.19
C HIS A 394 -3.94 8.32 -20.12
N GLN A 395 -4.28 9.61 -20.15
CA GLN A 395 -3.29 10.70 -20.15
C GLN A 395 -2.36 10.64 -18.93
N ILE A 396 -2.91 10.44 -17.73
CA ILE A 396 -2.12 10.34 -16.49
C ILE A 396 -1.18 9.13 -16.52
N ALA A 397 -1.63 8.00 -17.09
CA ALA A 397 -0.82 6.78 -17.12
C ALA A 397 0.34 6.83 -18.12
N VAL A 398 0.13 7.39 -19.32
CA VAL A 398 1.10 7.24 -20.44
C VAL A 398 1.49 8.53 -21.15
N ASP A 399 0.77 9.64 -20.98
CA ASP A 399 1.08 10.88 -21.68
C ASP A 399 1.97 11.81 -20.86
N THR A 400 2.43 12.87 -21.53
CA THR A 400 3.12 13.98 -20.86
C THR A 400 2.10 14.86 -20.19
N VAL A 401 2.14 14.92 -18.87
CA VAL A 401 1.26 15.75 -18.05
C VAL A 401 2.07 16.77 -17.25
N ILE A 402 1.39 17.82 -16.79
CA ILE A 402 1.96 18.80 -15.88
C ILE A 402 1.59 18.40 -14.46
N GLN A 403 2.56 18.41 -13.55
CA GLN A 403 2.37 18.14 -12.13
C GLN A 403 2.98 19.29 -11.32
N ASN A 404 2.11 20.06 -10.68
CA ASN A 404 2.47 21.27 -9.94
C ASN A 404 2.51 21.08 -8.42
N TYR A 405 2.05 19.93 -7.91
CA TYR A 405 1.86 19.67 -6.49
C TYR A 405 2.64 18.42 -6.10
N PHE A 406 3.11 18.37 -4.86
CA PHE A 406 3.97 17.32 -4.35
C PHE A 406 3.66 17.00 -2.89
N ASN A 407 3.95 15.77 -2.45
CA ASN A 407 3.61 15.30 -1.08
C ASN A 407 4.41 16.00 0.03
N ASP A 408 5.46 16.76 -0.28
CA ASP A 408 6.19 17.62 0.67
C ASP A 408 5.47 18.95 0.98
N ASN A 409 4.22 19.10 0.54
CA ASN A 409 3.40 20.31 0.62
C ASN A 409 3.86 21.48 -0.27
N SER A 410 4.72 21.20 -1.27
CA SER A 410 5.11 22.22 -2.23
C SER A 410 4.11 22.35 -3.40
N ARG A 411 4.01 23.58 -3.92
CA ARG A 411 3.25 23.92 -5.12
C ARG A 411 4.09 24.80 -6.04
N GLY A 412 4.20 24.45 -7.32
CA GLY A 412 4.89 25.23 -8.35
C GLY A 412 6.42 25.28 -8.21
N ILE A 413 6.99 24.60 -7.21
CA ILE A 413 8.43 24.48 -7.02
C ILE A 413 8.87 23.18 -7.68
N GLY A 414 9.57 23.29 -8.81
CA GLY A 414 10.03 22.13 -9.56
C GLY A 414 8.89 21.35 -10.21
N SER A 415 7.89 22.05 -10.75
CA SER A 415 6.81 21.43 -11.53
C SER A 415 7.38 20.46 -12.56
N ASN A 416 6.78 19.28 -12.65
CA ASN A 416 7.19 18.26 -13.61
C ASN A 416 6.34 18.36 -14.87
N ILE A 417 6.98 18.26 -16.04
CA ILE A 417 6.33 18.14 -17.34
C ILE A 417 6.88 16.87 -17.97
N GLY A 418 6.11 15.79 -17.92
CA GLY A 418 6.59 14.48 -18.37
C GLY A 418 5.60 13.36 -18.08
N ARG A 419 6.02 12.14 -18.40
CA ARG A 419 5.30 10.92 -18.02
C ARG A 419 5.52 10.66 -16.53
N ILE A 420 4.44 10.35 -15.82
CA ILE A 420 4.50 10.05 -14.38
C ILE A 420 5.18 8.70 -14.13
N TYR A 421 4.86 7.68 -14.95
CA TYR A 421 5.38 6.33 -14.79
C TYR A 421 6.43 6.02 -15.86
N GLN A 422 7.65 5.72 -15.43
CA GLN A 422 8.77 5.42 -16.32
C GLN A 422 9.57 4.23 -15.81
N ASN A 423 10.04 3.37 -16.73
CA ASN A 423 10.85 2.21 -16.36
C ASN A 423 12.34 2.57 -16.27
N GLN A 424 12.69 3.42 -15.29
CA GLN A 424 14.06 3.87 -15.03
C GLN A 424 14.30 4.09 -13.51
N PRO A 425 15.55 4.15 -13.02
CA PRO A 425 15.84 4.28 -11.59
C PRO A 425 15.24 5.52 -10.88
N ASP A 426 14.90 6.58 -11.63
CA ASP A 426 14.14 7.75 -11.16
C ASP A 426 12.75 7.74 -11.84
N ALA A 427 11.93 6.78 -11.41
CA ALA A 427 10.69 6.39 -12.09
C ALA A 427 9.50 7.29 -11.79
N TYR A 428 9.49 7.95 -10.62
CA TYR A 428 8.35 8.67 -10.08
C TYR A 428 8.57 10.17 -10.07
N LEU A 429 7.49 10.90 -9.82
CA LEU A 429 7.54 12.34 -9.65
C LEU A 429 8.44 12.71 -8.47
N ARG A 430 8.94 13.95 -8.49
CA ARG A 430 9.65 14.51 -7.34
C ARG A 430 8.82 14.30 -6.06
N THR A 431 9.49 13.82 -5.02
CA THR A 431 8.94 13.47 -3.70
C THR A 431 7.83 12.41 -3.68
N MET A 432 7.31 11.95 -4.82
CA MET A 432 6.29 10.90 -4.88
C MET A 432 6.86 9.58 -4.35
N ASP A 433 6.19 9.06 -3.33
CA ASP A 433 6.44 7.73 -2.80
C ASP A 433 5.58 6.70 -3.56
N ASP A 434 5.97 5.43 -3.55
CA ASP A 434 5.13 4.34 -4.09
C ASP A 434 4.06 3.88 -3.08
N ASP A 435 4.22 4.32 -1.83
CA ASP A 435 3.35 4.08 -0.67
C ASP A 435 2.84 2.64 -0.56
N ALA A 436 3.79 1.74 -0.29
CA ALA A 436 3.53 0.31 -0.20
C ALA A 436 2.89 -0.29 -1.47
N GLY A 437 3.11 0.33 -2.63
CA GLY A 437 2.59 -0.10 -3.92
C GLY A 437 1.22 0.50 -4.28
N ALA A 438 0.74 1.51 -3.55
CA ALA A 438 -0.49 2.24 -3.90
C ALA A 438 -0.42 2.84 -5.31
N MET A 439 0.68 3.53 -5.61
CA MET A 439 0.88 4.20 -6.89
C MET A 439 1.13 3.19 -8.02
N SER A 440 1.94 2.16 -7.76
CA SER A 440 2.09 1.03 -8.67
C SER A 440 0.76 0.33 -8.99
N ALA A 441 -0.08 0.09 -7.99
CA ALA A 441 -1.37 -0.58 -8.18
C ALA A 441 -2.38 0.28 -8.93
N TRP A 442 -2.33 1.60 -8.77
CA TRP A 442 -3.11 2.53 -9.60
C TRP A 442 -2.78 2.31 -11.08
N TYR A 443 -1.49 2.30 -11.43
CA TYR A 443 -1.06 2.07 -12.81
C TYR A 443 -1.50 0.68 -13.32
N VAL A 444 -1.32 -0.37 -12.52
CA VAL A 444 -1.73 -1.74 -12.92
C VAL A 444 -3.22 -1.80 -13.23
N PHE A 445 -4.08 -1.18 -12.42
CA PHE A 445 -5.52 -1.09 -12.70
C PHE A 445 -5.79 -0.28 -13.98
N THR A 446 -5.24 0.92 -14.07
CA THR A 446 -5.44 1.81 -15.22
C THR A 446 -5.00 1.14 -16.53
N ALA A 447 -3.80 0.58 -16.54
CA ALA A 447 -3.25 -0.15 -17.68
C ALA A 447 -4.08 -1.38 -18.06
N SER A 448 -4.74 -1.98 -17.06
CA SER A 448 -5.66 -3.09 -17.25
C SER A 448 -7.01 -2.69 -17.84
N GLY A 449 -7.34 -1.39 -17.85
CA GLY A 449 -8.60 -0.90 -18.38
C GLY A 449 -9.76 -0.92 -17.37
N PHE A 450 -9.47 -1.01 -16.07
CA PHE A 450 -10.51 -0.83 -15.04
C PHE A 450 -9.94 -0.41 -13.68
N SER A 451 -10.70 0.35 -12.90
CA SER A 451 -10.26 0.84 -11.58
C SER A 451 -11.37 0.72 -10.53
N PRO A 452 -11.03 0.55 -9.23
CA PRO A 452 -12.02 0.52 -8.16
C PRO A 452 -12.86 1.81 -8.15
N ALA A 453 -14.20 1.68 -8.23
CA ALA A 453 -15.10 2.83 -8.21
C ALA A 453 -15.19 3.46 -6.82
N CYS A 454 -15.33 2.61 -5.81
CA CYS A 454 -15.41 2.97 -4.39
C CYS A 454 -15.00 1.74 -3.60
N VAL A 455 -13.88 1.82 -2.88
CA VAL A 455 -13.41 0.70 -2.05
C VAL A 455 -14.45 0.43 -0.97
N GLY A 456 -14.79 -0.83 -0.74
CA GLY A 456 -15.94 -1.19 0.06
C GLY A 456 -17.14 -1.58 -0.80
N TRP A 457 -17.13 -1.30 -2.11
CA TRP A 457 -18.01 -1.95 -3.08
C TRP A 457 -17.18 -2.75 -4.08
N PRO A 458 -17.59 -3.97 -4.45
CA PRO A 458 -16.92 -4.76 -5.50
C PRO A 458 -17.34 -4.25 -6.89
N VAL A 459 -17.28 -2.93 -7.10
CA VAL A 459 -17.64 -2.23 -8.34
C VAL A 459 -16.38 -1.58 -8.90
N TYR A 460 -16.17 -1.79 -10.19
CA TYR A 460 -15.04 -1.26 -10.93
C TYR A 460 -15.56 -0.47 -12.12
N TYR A 461 -15.01 0.72 -12.35
CA TYR A 461 -15.26 1.48 -13.56
C TYR A 461 -14.30 1.04 -14.66
N LEU A 462 -14.78 1.07 -15.90
CA LEU A 462 -13.98 0.72 -17.06
C LEU A 462 -13.20 1.95 -17.56
N ASN A 463 -11.95 1.71 -17.93
CA ASN A 463 -11.05 2.65 -18.59
C ASN A 463 -10.60 2.03 -19.94
N VAL A 464 -9.78 2.76 -20.69
CA VAL A 464 -9.17 2.22 -21.92
C VAL A 464 -7.94 1.38 -21.54
N PRO A 465 -7.88 0.08 -21.86
CA PRO A 465 -6.70 -0.73 -21.59
C PRO A 465 -5.50 -0.27 -22.42
N LEU A 466 -4.29 -0.39 -21.87
CA LEU A 466 -3.04 0.00 -22.54
C LEU A 466 -2.41 -1.13 -23.36
N PHE A 467 -3.03 -2.31 -23.36
CA PHE A 467 -2.54 -3.52 -24.01
C PHE A 467 -3.58 -4.08 -24.99
N GLU A 468 -3.11 -4.81 -26.00
CA GLU A 468 -3.93 -5.46 -27.02
C GLU A 468 -4.80 -6.57 -26.43
N SER A 469 -4.29 -7.26 -25.41
CA SER A 469 -5.06 -8.21 -24.62
C SER A 469 -4.52 -8.28 -23.18
N ILE A 470 -5.42 -8.55 -22.25
CA ILE A 470 -5.11 -8.68 -20.82
C ILE A 470 -5.91 -9.84 -20.24
N THR A 471 -5.23 -10.78 -19.58
CA THR A 471 -5.84 -11.95 -18.98
C THR A 471 -5.49 -12.02 -17.50
N TYR A 472 -6.51 -11.98 -16.65
CA TYR A 472 -6.38 -12.25 -15.22
C TYR A 472 -6.62 -13.74 -14.94
N GLU A 473 -5.63 -14.42 -14.36
CA GLU A 473 -5.82 -15.76 -13.78
C GLU A 473 -6.58 -15.65 -12.45
N LEU A 474 -7.75 -16.27 -12.37
CA LEU A 474 -8.64 -16.25 -11.21
C LEU A 474 -8.68 -17.61 -10.51
N PRO A 475 -9.09 -17.66 -9.22
CA PRO A 475 -9.23 -18.91 -8.49
C PRO A 475 -10.07 -19.96 -9.21
N LYS A 476 -9.74 -21.24 -8.95
CA LYS A 476 -10.43 -22.41 -9.50
C LYS A 476 -10.31 -22.51 -11.04
N GLY A 477 -9.19 -22.04 -11.59
CA GLY A 477 -8.87 -22.18 -13.02
C GLY A 477 -9.75 -21.31 -13.94
N LYS A 478 -10.35 -20.25 -13.41
CA LYS A 478 -11.09 -19.27 -14.21
C LYS A 478 -10.14 -18.22 -14.77
N SER A 479 -10.51 -17.62 -15.89
CA SER A 479 -9.85 -16.43 -16.42
C SER A 479 -10.85 -15.27 -16.53
N PHE A 480 -10.34 -14.06 -16.54
CA PHE A 480 -11.04 -12.88 -17.01
C PHE A 480 -10.20 -12.22 -18.09
N ASP A 481 -10.71 -12.27 -19.32
CA ASP A 481 -10.02 -11.85 -20.53
C ASP A 481 -10.62 -10.53 -21.03
N MET A 482 -9.77 -9.54 -21.28
CA MET A 482 -10.14 -8.23 -21.81
C MET A 482 -9.40 -7.99 -23.12
N GLN A 483 -10.17 -7.63 -24.14
CA GLN A 483 -9.67 -7.29 -25.47
C GLN A 483 -10.44 -6.05 -25.96
N PRO A 484 -9.77 -4.92 -26.25
CA PRO A 484 -10.39 -3.81 -26.94
C PRO A 484 -10.78 -4.22 -28.37
N GLY A 485 -12.02 -3.92 -28.77
CA GLY A 485 -12.56 -4.35 -30.08
C GLY A 485 -11.82 -3.75 -31.28
N ASP A 486 -11.46 -2.47 -31.19
CA ASP A 486 -10.63 -1.75 -32.18
C ASP A 486 -9.43 -1.12 -31.45
N PHE A 487 -8.29 -1.84 -31.37
CA PHE A 487 -7.07 -1.30 -30.79
C PHE A 487 -6.40 -0.32 -31.77
N LEU A 488 -6.90 0.91 -31.81
CA LEU A 488 -6.25 2.00 -32.51
C LEU A 488 -5.08 2.49 -31.66
N VAL A 489 -3.87 2.04 -32.00
CA VAL A 489 -2.64 2.66 -31.49
C VAL A 489 -2.61 4.08 -32.04
N PHE A 490 -3.05 5.05 -31.23
CA PHE A 490 -2.85 6.47 -31.54
C PHE A 490 -1.35 6.76 -31.43
N GLN A 491 -0.62 6.57 -32.52
CA GLN A 491 0.71 7.15 -32.67
C GLN A 491 0.52 8.67 -32.73
N LYS A 492 0.79 9.37 -31.63
CA LYS A 492 1.02 10.81 -31.63
C LYS A 492 2.51 11.09 -31.77
#